data_AF-A0A933DFA4-F1
#
_entry.id   AF-A0A933DFA4-F1
#
_cell.length_a   1.000
_cell.length_b   1.000
_cell.length_c   1.000
_cell.angle_alpha   90.00
_cell.angle_beta   90.00
_cell.angle_gamma   90.00
#
_symmetry.space_group_name_H-M   'P 1'
#
loop_
_entity.id
_entity.type
_entity.pdbx_description
1 polymer ?
#
loop_
_entity_poly.entity_id
_entity_poly.type
_entity_poly.pdbx_seq_one_letter_code
_entity_poly.pdbx_strand_id
1 'polypeptide(L)'
;MFKKLSLTLLCLSLAGSVRSQENAPPTPSSENTDSKEQRQEERQELREHERKEHKDLVQHEREERQELRETAKQFHEQINIDRKNFEQRMKDERKTFMDSLTGKSPEERRKLTQDFHTQQQEKRRAFKEEQRGKRESFQQKQRTQWQQLKEHQQQEKKEMHQHHQMERHELHQHQKGERHEHKH
;
A
#
# COMPACT_ATOMS: atom_id res chain seq x y z
N MET A 1 22.61 -15.88 10.42
CA MET A 1 23.25 -16.12 11.73
C MET A 1 22.18 -16.03 12.81
N PHE A 2 21.65 -17.17 13.26
CA PHE A 2 20.59 -17.23 14.28
C PHE A 2 21.22 -17.26 15.67
N LYS A 3 21.01 -16.20 16.47
CA LYS A 3 21.42 -16.18 17.87
C LYS A 3 20.34 -16.83 18.72
N LYS A 4 20.66 -18.02 19.21
CA LYS A 4 19.99 -18.74 20.31
C LYS A 4 19.98 -17.83 21.55
N LEU A 5 18.81 -17.56 22.12
CA LEU A 5 18.71 -17.02 23.48
C LEU A 5 18.26 -18.13 24.42
N SER A 6 19.10 -18.30 25.43
CA SER A 6 19.15 -19.41 26.37
C SER A 6 18.13 -19.20 27.49
N LEU A 7 17.43 -20.27 27.82
CA LEU A 7 16.53 -20.44 28.95
C LEU A 7 17.36 -20.48 30.24
N THR A 8 17.10 -19.59 31.19
CA THR A 8 17.66 -19.69 32.56
C THR A 8 16.53 -19.78 33.57
N LEU A 9 16.38 -20.99 34.11
CA LEU A 9 15.67 -21.27 35.36
C LEU A 9 16.33 -20.51 36.51
N LEU A 10 15.53 -19.86 37.35
CA LEU A 10 15.92 -19.55 38.73
C LEU A 10 14.78 -19.97 39.65
N CYS A 11 14.97 -21.11 40.32
CA CYS A 11 14.18 -21.54 41.45
C CYS A 11 14.65 -20.79 42.71
N LEU A 12 13.72 -20.13 43.40
CA LEU A 12 13.87 -19.76 44.81
C LEU A 12 12.60 -20.16 45.55
N SER A 13 12.71 -21.25 46.31
CA SER A 13 11.74 -21.64 47.32
C SER A 13 11.91 -20.76 48.55
N LEU A 14 10.82 -20.19 49.07
CA LEU A 14 10.72 -19.83 50.48
C LEU A 14 9.42 -20.42 51.03
N ALA A 15 9.62 -21.39 51.93
CA ALA A 15 8.60 -21.95 52.77
C ALA A 15 8.18 -20.90 53.81
N GLY A 16 6.89 -20.63 53.87
CA GLY A 16 6.24 -19.79 54.88
C GLY A 16 4.99 -20.51 55.37
N SER A 17 5.07 -20.98 56.61
CA SER A 17 4.06 -21.72 57.35
C SER A 17 3.00 -20.79 57.95
N VAL A 18 1.86 -21.38 58.34
CA VAL A 18 0.81 -20.86 59.26
C VAL A 18 -0.27 -19.98 58.63
N ARG A 19 -1.46 -20.53 58.35
CA ARG A 19 -2.59 -20.69 59.31
C ARG A 19 -3.86 -21.07 58.53
N SER A 20 -4.42 -22.23 58.82
CA SER A 20 -5.78 -22.58 58.43
C SER A 20 -6.76 -21.61 59.10
N GLN A 21 -7.51 -20.87 58.29
CA GLN A 21 -8.81 -20.35 58.66
C GLN A 21 -9.78 -20.89 57.62
N GLU A 22 -10.60 -21.86 58.02
CA GLU A 22 -11.76 -22.31 57.26
C GLU A 22 -12.70 -21.13 57.06
N ASN A 23 -12.58 -20.47 55.92
CA ASN A 23 -13.70 -19.79 55.28
C ASN A 23 -14.13 -20.71 54.15
N ALA A 24 -15.27 -21.36 54.33
CA ALA A 24 -15.93 -22.11 53.28
C ALA A 24 -16.01 -21.23 52.01
N PRO A 25 -15.68 -21.75 50.82
CA PRO A 25 -15.88 -21.02 49.59
C PRO A 25 -17.37 -20.66 49.50
N PRO A 26 -17.74 -19.39 49.24
CA PRO A 26 -19.12 -19.08 48.90
C PRO A 26 -19.50 -19.99 47.73
N THR A 27 -20.54 -20.79 47.94
CA THR A 27 -21.16 -21.59 46.89
C THR A 27 -21.36 -20.70 45.67
N PRO A 28 -20.87 -21.10 44.47
CA PRO A 28 -21.16 -20.34 43.27
C PRO A 28 -22.67 -20.37 43.07
N SER A 29 -23.35 -19.25 43.36
CA SER A 29 -24.74 -19.06 42.96
C SER A 29 -24.82 -19.30 41.46
N SER A 30 -25.61 -20.32 41.10
CA SER A 30 -25.87 -20.82 39.75
C SER A 30 -26.57 -19.81 38.82
N GLU A 31 -26.85 -18.60 39.29
CA GLU A 31 -27.64 -17.58 38.58
C GLU A 31 -26.78 -16.51 37.86
N ASN A 32 -25.45 -16.70 37.75
CA ASN A 32 -24.55 -15.68 37.19
C ASN A 32 -23.64 -16.20 36.04
N THR A 33 -23.95 -17.37 35.47
CA THR A 33 -23.21 -17.97 34.34
C THR A 33 -23.64 -17.39 32.99
N ASP A 34 -24.94 -17.18 32.78
CA ASP A 34 -25.47 -16.64 31.50
C ASP A 34 -24.90 -15.25 31.18
N SER A 35 -24.82 -14.35 32.16
CA SER A 35 -24.28 -12.99 31.96
C SER A 35 -22.76 -12.99 31.68
N LYS A 36 -22.02 -14.02 32.10
CA LYS A 36 -20.58 -14.15 31.80
C LYS A 36 -20.34 -14.72 30.41
N GLU A 37 -21.17 -15.66 29.97
CA GLU A 37 -21.09 -16.23 28.62
C GLU A 37 -21.48 -15.19 27.56
N GLN A 38 -22.57 -14.44 27.77
CA GLN A 38 -22.96 -13.33 26.86
C GLN A 38 -21.85 -12.28 26.71
N ARG A 39 -21.20 -11.87 27.80
CA ARG A 39 -20.07 -10.92 27.75
C ARG A 39 -18.82 -11.50 27.07
N GLN A 40 -18.65 -12.82 27.07
CA GLN A 40 -17.55 -13.46 26.35
C GLN A 40 -17.84 -13.54 24.85
N GLU A 41 -19.09 -13.84 24.49
CA GLU A 41 -19.58 -13.88 23.11
C GLU A 41 -19.49 -12.50 22.45
N GLU A 42 -20.02 -11.44 23.07
CA GLU A 42 -19.86 -10.05 22.58
C GLU A 42 -18.39 -9.65 22.38
N ARG A 43 -17.50 -10.08 23.29
CA ARG A 43 -16.05 -9.84 23.16
C ARG A 43 -15.38 -10.66 22.06
N GLN A 44 -15.96 -11.79 21.67
CA GLN A 44 -15.47 -12.57 20.54
C GLN A 44 -15.97 -11.95 19.23
N GLU A 45 -17.25 -11.60 19.15
CA GLU A 45 -17.86 -10.92 18.01
C GLU A 45 -17.14 -9.60 17.69
N LEU A 46 -16.87 -8.77 18.71
CA LEU A 46 -16.11 -7.52 18.54
C LEU A 46 -14.72 -7.81 17.93
N ARG A 47 -14.01 -8.82 18.44
CA ARG A 47 -12.68 -9.20 17.93
C ARG A 47 -12.73 -9.75 16.51
N GLU A 48 -13.80 -10.44 16.12
CA GLU A 48 -14.00 -10.90 14.75
C GLU A 48 -14.31 -9.75 13.81
N HIS A 49 -15.12 -8.79 14.25
CA HIS A 49 -15.39 -7.54 13.53
C HIS A 49 -14.10 -6.75 13.27
N GLU A 50 -13.31 -6.45 14.32
CA GLU A 50 -12.02 -5.75 14.20
C GLU A 50 -11.07 -6.46 13.22
N ARG A 51 -11.04 -7.81 13.25
CA ARG A 51 -10.22 -8.62 12.33
C ARG A 51 -10.71 -8.52 10.89
N LYS A 52 -12.02 -8.45 10.67
CA LYS A 52 -12.62 -8.33 9.34
C LYS A 52 -12.32 -6.96 8.76
N GLU A 53 -12.57 -5.89 9.51
CA GLU A 53 -12.24 -4.51 9.08
C GLU A 53 -10.75 -4.37 8.73
N HIS A 54 -9.85 -4.92 9.54
CA HIS A 54 -8.42 -4.88 9.23
C HIS A 54 -8.09 -5.66 7.94
N LYS A 55 -8.75 -6.80 7.68
CA LYS A 55 -8.52 -7.54 6.43
C LYS A 55 -8.97 -6.75 5.22
N ASP A 56 -10.14 -6.11 5.31
CA ASP A 56 -10.71 -5.31 4.23
C ASP A 56 -9.82 -4.09 3.94
N LEU A 57 -9.32 -3.41 4.98
CA LEU A 57 -8.36 -2.29 4.82
C LEU A 57 -7.06 -2.72 4.12
N VAL A 58 -6.49 -3.87 4.52
CA VAL A 58 -5.26 -4.39 3.90
C VAL A 58 -5.51 -4.79 2.45
N GLN A 59 -6.67 -5.36 2.15
CA GLN A 59 -7.05 -5.75 0.81
C GLN A 59 -7.23 -4.51 -0.09
N HIS A 60 -7.92 -3.50 0.39
CA HIS A 60 -8.08 -2.22 -0.31
C HIS A 60 -6.74 -1.56 -0.62
N GLU A 61 -5.84 -1.47 0.38
CA GLU A 61 -4.48 -0.95 0.18
C GLU A 61 -3.71 -1.75 -0.89
N ARG A 62 -3.90 -3.07 -0.96
CA ARG A 62 -3.25 -3.91 -1.95
C ARG A 62 -3.75 -3.62 -3.36
N GLU A 63 -5.06 -3.40 -3.52
CA GLU A 63 -5.70 -3.09 -4.79
C GLU A 63 -5.23 -1.74 -5.33
N GLU A 64 -5.25 -0.68 -4.52
CA GLU A 64 -4.74 0.65 -4.91
C GLU A 64 -3.28 0.61 -5.34
N ARG A 65 -2.44 -0.15 -4.62
CA ARG A 65 -1.03 -0.34 -4.99
C ARG A 65 -0.87 -1.15 -6.27
N GLN A 66 -1.77 -2.08 -6.56
CA GLN A 66 -1.74 -2.87 -7.77
C GLN A 66 -2.10 -2.01 -8.98
N GLU A 67 -3.14 -1.18 -8.88
CA GLU A 67 -3.54 -0.24 -9.94
C GLU A 67 -2.41 0.72 -10.32
N LEU A 68 -1.68 1.27 -9.33
CA LEU A 68 -0.52 2.13 -9.59
C LEU A 68 0.58 1.37 -10.35
N ARG A 69 0.80 0.09 -10.05
CA ARG A 69 1.78 -0.75 -10.76
C ARG A 69 1.34 -1.04 -12.18
N GLU A 70 0.06 -1.32 -12.40
CA GLU A 70 -0.49 -1.56 -13.73
C GLU A 70 -0.40 -0.31 -14.60
N THR A 71 -0.75 0.84 -14.05
CA THR A 71 -0.57 2.15 -14.69
C THR A 71 0.89 2.38 -15.11
N ALA A 72 1.86 2.05 -14.24
CA ALA A 72 3.27 2.16 -14.56
C ALA A 72 3.73 1.20 -15.66
N LYS A 73 3.20 -0.02 -15.68
CA LYS A 73 3.46 -1.00 -16.75
C LYS A 73 2.94 -0.51 -18.10
N GLN A 74 1.68 -0.06 -18.14
CA GLN A 74 1.06 0.47 -19.35
C GLN A 74 1.83 1.68 -19.89
N PHE A 75 2.26 2.59 -19.01
CA PHE A 75 3.09 3.72 -19.41
C PHE A 75 4.43 3.24 -20.03
N HIS A 76 5.10 2.27 -19.42
CA HIS A 76 6.35 1.74 -19.96
C HIS A 76 6.17 1.09 -21.34
N GLU A 77 5.09 0.34 -21.51
CA GLU A 77 4.73 -0.27 -22.80
C GLU A 77 4.48 0.79 -23.87
N GLN A 78 3.71 1.84 -23.55
CA GLN A 78 3.45 2.94 -24.47
C GLN A 78 4.74 3.63 -24.93
N ILE A 79 5.67 3.89 -24.01
CA ILE A 79 6.97 4.49 -24.32
C ILE A 79 7.79 3.60 -25.26
N ASN A 80 7.72 2.27 -25.08
CA ASN A 80 8.39 1.33 -25.97
C ASN A 80 7.75 1.31 -27.36
N ILE A 81 6.43 1.40 -27.45
CA ILE A 81 5.68 1.50 -28.71
C ILE A 81 6.08 2.80 -29.45
N ASP A 82 6.05 3.94 -28.76
CA ASP A 82 6.45 5.25 -29.30
C ASP A 82 7.87 5.18 -29.90
N ARG A 83 8.80 4.56 -29.17
CA ARG A 83 10.18 4.37 -29.62
C ARG A 83 10.26 3.53 -30.89
N LYS A 84 9.60 2.38 -30.93
CA LYS A 84 9.59 1.50 -32.12
C LYS A 84 9.00 2.22 -33.33
N ASN A 85 7.90 2.94 -33.14
CA ASN A 85 7.26 3.70 -34.21
C ASN A 85 8.17 4.81 -34.73
N PHE A 86 8.88 5.52 -33.83
CA PHE A 86 9.86 6.52 -34.24
C PHE A 86 11.03 5.91 -35.02
N GLU A 87 11.61 4.81 -34.54
CA GLU A 87 12.70 4.12 -35.21
C GLU A 87 12.28 3.63 -36.61
N GLN A 88 11.06 3.11 -36.75
CA GLN A 88 10.52 2.68 -38.03
C GLN A 88 10.33 3.86 -39.00
N ARG A 89 9.72 4.97 -38.55
CA ARG A 89 9.58 6.18 -39.39
C ARG A 89 10.92 6.71 -39.86
N MET A 90 11.93 6.75 -38.99
CA MET A 90 13.27 7.21 -39.36
C MET A 90 13.95 6.28 -40.37
N LYS A 91 13.70 4.97 -40.29
CA LYS A 91 14.17 4.00 -41.27
C LYS A 91 13.52 4.22 -42.64
N ASP A 92 12.21 4.44 -42.66
CA ASP A 92 11.45 4.66 -43.90
C ASP A 92 11.84 5.99 -44.56
N GLU A 93 11.98 7.07 -43.77
CA GLU A 93 12.49 8.34 -44.25
C GLU A 93 13.88 8.21 -44.86
N ARG A 94 14.79 7.45 -44.21
CA ARG A 94 16.13 7.20 -44.74
C ARG A 94 16.08 6.45 -46.06
N LYS A 95 15.20 5.46 -46.20
CA LYS A 95 15.04 4.70 -47.45
C LYS A 95 14.60 5.63 -48.58
N THR A 96 13.53 6.38 -48.38
CA THR A 96 13.02 7.36 -49.36
C THR A 96 14.07 8.42 -49.72
N PHE A 97 14.84 8.88 -48.72
CA PHE A 97 15.94 9.81 -48.95
C PHE A 97 17.00 9.21 -49.88
N MET A 98 17.42 7.97 -49.66
CA MET A 98 18.41 7.31 -50.52
C MET A 98 17.90 7.16 -51.96
N ASP A 99 16.62 6.79 -52.13
CA ASP A 99 16.01 6.68 -53.45
C ASP A 99 16.01 8.05 -54.17
N SER A 100 15.80 9.14 -53.44
CA SER A 100 15.82 10.53 -53.95
C SER A 100 17.19 11.03 -54.42
N LEU A 101 18.28 10.32 -54.10
CA LEU A 101 19.63 10.66 -54.54
C LEU A 101 19.97 10.12 -55.93
N THR A 102 19.14 9.20 -56.44
CA THR A 102 19.31 8.59 -57.77
C THR A 102 19.27 9.68 -58.85
N GLY A 103 20.21 9.65 -59.79
CA GLY A 103 20.31 10.65 -60.86
C GLY A 103 20.91 12.00 -60.47
N LYS A 104 21.17 12.27 -59.18
CA LYS A 104 21.80 13.53 -58.73
C LYS A 104 23.32 13.51 -58.88
N SER A 105 23.92 14.68 -59.05
CA SER A 105 25.38 14.84 -59.13
C SER A 105 26.05 14.58 -57.77
N PRO A 106 27.36 14.28 -57.73
CA PRO A 106 28.07 14.07 -56.47
C PRO A 106 28.00 15.27 -55.51
N GLU A 107 28.08 16.50 -56.02
CA GLU A 107 28.01 17.72 -55.21
C GLU A 107 26.60 17.92 -54.62
N GLU A 108 25.57 17.71 -55.43
CA GLU A 108 24.18 17.77 -54.98
C GLU A 108 23.89 16.70 -53.92
N ARG A 109 24.36 15.47 -54.14
CA ARG A 109 24.22 14.38 -53.16
C ARG A 109 24.90 14.73 -51.84
N ARG A 110 26.09 15.31 -51.87
CA ARG A 110 26.83 15.70 -50.67
C ARG A 110 26.03 16.72 -49.85
N LYS A 111 25.56 17.78 -50.49
CA LYS A 111 24.76 18.82 -49.83
C LYS A 111 23.46 18.25 -49.23
N LEU A 112 22.70 17.50 -50.03
CA LEU A 112 21.45 16.88 -49.58
C LEU A 112 21.65 15.89 -48.44
N THR A 113 22.75 15.13 -48.45
CA THR A 113 23.07 14.19 -47.38
C THR A 113 23.40 14.91 -46.09
N GLN A 114 24.12 16.04 -46.16
CA GLN A 114 24.42 16.86 -45.01
C GLN A 114 23.14 17.46 -44.42
N ASP A 115 22.28 18.04 -45.26
CA ASP A 115 20.99 18.60 -44.83
C ASP A 115 20.10 17.53 -44.18
N PHE A 116 20.01 16.35 -44.81
CA PHE A 116 19.27 15.22 -44.25
C PHE A 116 19.82 14.77 -42.90
N HIS A 117 21.15 14.69 -42.73
CA HIS A 117 21.74 14.32 -41.44
C HIS A 117 21.40 15.32 -40.33
N THR A 118 21.48 16.62 -40.63
CA THR A 118 21.08 17.68 -39.69
C THR A 118 19.62 17.52 -39.28
N GLN A 119 18.72 17.37 -40.25
CA GLN A 119 17.28 17.15 -39.98
C GLN A 119 17.03 15.89 -39.14
N GLN A 120 17.72 14.79 -39.44
CA GLN A 120 17.59 13.54 -38.68
C GLN A 120 18.08 13.71 -37.24
N GLN A 121 19.15 14.47 -37.01
CA GLN A 121 19.65 14.76 -35.66
C GLN A 121 18.65 15.61 -34.87
N GLU A 122 18.09 16.65 -35.48
CA GLU A 122 17.08 17.51 -34.86
C GLU A 122 15.82 16.72 -34.49
N LYS A 123 15.30 15.89 -35.40
CA LYS A 123 14.16 15.00 -35.12
C LYS A 123 14.44 14.06 -33.94
N ARG A 124 15.64 13.47 -33.88
CA ARG A 124 16.05 12.61 -32.75
C ARG A 124 16.13 13.37 -31.44
N ARG A 125 16.65 14.60 -31.49
CA ARG A 125 16.74 15.47 -30.31
C ARG A 125 15.35 15.83 -29.79
N ALA A 126 14.47 16.29 -30.67
CA ALA A 126 13.09 16.62 -30.34
C ALA A 126 12.34 15.42 -29.74
N PHE A 127 12.45 14.24 -30.37
CA PHE A 127 11.83 13.02 -29.84
C PHE A 127 12.34 12.66 -28.44
N LYS A 128 13.67 12.76 -28.21
CA LYS A 128 14.24 12.48 -26.87
C LYS A 128 13.73 13.47 -25.82
N GLU A 129 13.62 14.74 -26.18
CA GLU A 129 13.11 15.79 -25.30
C GLU A 129 11.64 15.58 -24.95
N GLU A 130 10.81 15.25 -25.94
CA GLU A 130 9.40 14.88 -25.72
C GLU A 130 9.28 13.67 -24.79
N GLN A 131 10.05 12.60 -25.05
CA GLN A 131 10.04 11.39 -24.23
C GLN A 131 10.53 11.65 -22.81
N ARG A 132 11.50 12.56 -22.64
CA ARG A 132 11.93 13.02 -21.32
C ARG A 132 10.80 13.74 -20.60
N GLY A 133 10.12 14.69 -21.24
CA GLY A 133 8.98 15.41 -20.66
C GLY A 133 7.84 14.48 -20.25
N LYS A 134 7.50 13.49 -21.10
CA LYS A 134 6.51 12.45 -20.77
C LYS A 134 6.89 11.67 -19.51
N ARG A 135 8.16 11.26 -19.39
CA ARG A 135 8.68 10.52 -18.22
C ARG A 135 8.68 11.37 -16.96
N GLU A 136 9.12 12.62 -17.04
CA GLU A 136 9.14 13.54 -15.91
C GLU A 136 7.72 13.82 -15.40
N SER A 137 6.78 14.12 -16.31
CA SER A 137 5.36 14.31 -15.97
C SER A 137 4.75 13.06 -15.33
N PHE A 138 5.01 11.87 -15.90
CA PHE A 138 4.52 10.62 -15.33
C PHE A 138 5.09 10.35 -13.93
N GLN A 139 6.39 10.56 -13.73
CA GLN A 139 7.02 10.42 -12.42
C GLN A 139 6.45 11.38 -11.39
N GLN A 140 6.19 12.64 -11.78
CA GLN A 140 5.56 13.61 -10.89
C GLN A 140 4.15 13.17 -10.50
N LYS A 141 3.32 12.76 -11.47
CA LYS A 141 1.97 12.23 -11.21
C LYS A 141 2.01 11.03 -10.27
N GLN A 142 2.89 10.06 -10.52
CA GLN A 142 3.07 8.90 -9.65
C GLN A 142 3.48 9.29 -8.24
N ARG A 143 4.41 10.23 -8.07
CA ARG A 143 4.81 10.73 -6.74
C ARG A 143 3.63 11.35 -6.00
N THR A 144 2.84 12.18 -6.67
CA THR A 144 1.64 12.80 -6.09
C THR A 144 0.61 11.75 -5.69
N GLN A 145 0.30 10.79 -6.56
CA GLN A 145 -0.62 9.70 -6.25
C GLN A 145 -0.15 8.85 -5.07
N TRP A 146 1.15 8.54 -5.01
CA TRP A 146 1.74 7.81 -3.88
C TRP A 146 1.68 8.59 -2.57
N GLN A 147 1.83 9.92 -2.63
CA GLN A 147 1.71 10.76 -1.46
C GLN A 147 0.26 10.80 -0.95
N GLN A 148 -0.70 11.01 -1.85
CA GLN A 148 -2.13 10.98 -1.54
C GLN A 148 -2.54 9.63 -0.93
N LEU A 149 -2.09 8.53 -1.52
CA LEU A 149 -2.34 7.19 -0.99
C LEU A 149 -1.80 7.02 0.44
N LYS A 150 -0.58 7.51 0.71
CA LYS A 150 -0.01 7.46 2.07
C LYS A 150 -0.79 8.32 3.06
N GLU A 151 -1.21 9.51 2.65
CA GLU A 151 -2.00 10.42 3.49
C GLU A 151 -3.36 9.81 3.81
N HIS A 152 -4.05 9.25 2.81
CA HIS A 152 -5.30 8.52 2.97
C HIS A 152 -5.16 7.36 3.95
N GLN A 153 -4.16 6.49 3.77
CA GLN A 153 -3.91 5.37 4.67
C GLN A 153 -3.58 5.79 6.11
N GLN A 154 -2.90 6.92 6.28
CA GLN A 154 -2.65 7.46 7.62
C GLN A 154 -3.93 7.99 8.25
N GLN A 155 -4.80 8.61 7.47
CA GLN A 155 -6.07 9.13 7.93
C GLN A 155 -7.04 8.00 8.30
N GLU A 156 -7.23 7.00 7.45
CA GLU A 156 -8.05 5.81 7.77
C GLU A 156 -7.57 5.11 9.05
N LYS A 157 -6.25 4.97 9.24
CA LYS A 157 -5.69 4.40 10.48
C LYS A 157 -5.99 5.24 11.72
N LYS A 158 -5.98 6.58 11.59
CA LYS A 158 -6.34 7.48 12.69
C LYS A 158 -7.84 7.40 13.01
N GLU A 159 -8.68 7.41 11.99
CA GLU A 159 -10.14 7.32 12.12
C GLU A 159 -10.55 5.98 12.73
N MET A 160 -9.99 4.87 12.24
CA MET A 160 -10.18 3.55 12.83
C MET A 160 -9.73 3.54 14.29
N HIS A 161 -8.56 4.10 14.62
CA HIS A 161 -8.12 4.17 16.01
C HIS A 161 -9.05 5.00 16.90
N GLN A 162 -9.54 6.13 16.40
CA GLN A 162 -10.50 6.98 17.12
C GLN A 162 -11.83 6.26 17.34
N HIS A 163 -12.34 5.57 16.32
CA HIS A 163 -13.55 4.75 16.40
C HIS A 163 -13.43 3.69 17.51
N HIS A 164 -12.34 2.92 17.51
CA HIS A 164 -12.07 1.91 18.53
C HIS A 164 -11.89 2.49 19.95
N GLN A 165 -11.47 3.76 20.07
CA GLN A 165 -11.42 4.43 21.37
C GLN A 165 -12.82 4.82 21.85
N MET A 166 -13.67 5.32 20.94
CA MET A 166 -15.06 5.68 21.26
C MET A 166 -15.89 4.45 21.64
N GLU A 167 -15.85 3.37 20.85
CA GLU A 167 -16.56 2.13 21.17
C GLU A 167 -16.14 1.55 22.53
N ARG A 168 -14.84 1.55 22.83
CA ARG A 168 -14.33 1.12 24.14
C ARG A 168 -14.83 2.00 25.28
N HIS A 169 -14.92 3.30 25.06
CA HIS A 169 -15.45 4.23 26.05
C HIS A 169 -16.95 4.01 26.27
N GLU A 170 -17.73 3.84 25.21
CA GLU A 170 -19.17 3.56 25.28
C GLU A 170 -19.47 2.25 26.01
N LEU A 171 -18.75 1.16 25.69
CA LEU A 171 -18.86 -0.10 26.42
C LEU A 171 -18.56 0.05 27.91
N HIS A 172 -17.57 0.88 28.27
CA HIS A 172 -17.22 1.13 29.67
C HIS A 172 -18.29 1.95 30.41
N GLN A 173 -18.92 2.91 29.73
CA GLN A 173 -20.03 3.69 30.29
C GLN A 173 -21.28 2.82 30.49
N HIS A 174 -21.60 1.96 29.52
CA HIS A 174 -22.73 1.02 29.62
C HIS A 174 -22.57 0.09 30.83
N GLN A 175 -21.38 -0.51 31.00
CA GLN A 175 -21.07 -1.37 32.15
C GLN A 175 -21.11 -0.64 33.51
N LYS A 176 -20.93 0.68 33.54
CA LYS A 176 -21.09 1.47 34.77
C LYS A 176 -22.56 1.74 35.06
N GLY A 177 -23.38 2.02 34.05
CA GLY A 177 -24.82 2.24 34.17
C GLY A 177 -25.54 1.04 34.77
N GLU A 178 -25.31 -0.16 34.22
CA GLU A 178 -25.94 -1.40 34.71
C GLU A 178 -25.63 -1.71 36.18
N ARG A 179 -24.43 -1.37 36.66
CA ARG A 179 -24.04 -1.58 38.08
C ARG A 179 -24.79 -0.66 39.05
N HIS A 180 -25.31 0.47 38.58
CA HIS A 180 -26.06 1.40 39.41
C HIS A 180 -27.54 1.00 39.53
N GLU A 181 -28.12 0.35 38.51
CA GLU A 181 -29.51 -0.12 38.55
C GLU A 181 -29.70 -1.35 39.46
N HIS A 182 -28.70 -2.20 39.63
CA HIS A 182 -28.76 -3.37 40.54
C HIS A 182 -28.56 -3.03 42.04
N LYS A 183 -28.50 -1.76 42.42
CA LYS A 183 -28.35 -1.32 43.83
C LYS A 183 -29.62 -0.70 44.44
N HIS A 184 -30.73 -0.68 43.71
CA HIS A 184 -32.04 -0.26 44.19
C HIS A 184 -32.98 -1.45 44.34
#